data_AF-A0A957IBL9-F1
#
_entry.id   AF-A0A957IBL9-F1
#
_cell.length_a   1.000
_cell.length_b   1.000
_cell.length_c   1.000
_cell.angle_alpha   90.00
_cell.angle_beta   90.00
_cell.angle_gamma   90.00
#
_symmetry.space_group_name_H-M   'P 1'
#
loop_
_entity.id
_entity.type
_entity.pdbx_description
1 polymer ?
#
loop_
_entity_poly.entity_id
_entity_poly.type
_entity_poly.pdbx_seq_one_letter_code
_entity_poly.pdbx_strand_id
1 'polypeptide(L)'
;MVEFLEVTQDKFTFKVATDRVYSADGVWVKIDGEHVKLGVSDFFQQHNGDVAFVEIVAVETAVIPNETIATIETIKVDIELPSPISGTVIAVNDALEMEAELINADPYGDGWLLVIAVVDWEAEQADLMSPEAYLAHMQYQIQEEGTI
;
A
#
# COMPACT_ATOMS: atom_id res chain seq x y z
N MET A 1 -1.04 18.71 6.97
CA MET A 1 -2.17 17.77 6.92
C MET A 1 -2.14 17.12 5.56
N VAL A 2 -2.31 15.81 5.48
CA VAL A 2 -2.38 15.09 4.19
C VAL A 2 -3.70 15.47 3.53
N GLU A 3 -3.67 15.82 2.25
CA GLU A 3 -4.88 16.01 1.46
C GLU A 3 -5.29 14.67 0.84
N PHE A 4 -6.59 14.48 0.64
CA PHE A 4 -7.15 13.25 0.10
C PHE A 4 -8.02 13.57 -1.10
N LEU A 5 -7.87 12.78 -2.16
CA LEU A 5 -8.93 12.58 -3.13
C LEU A 5 -9.92 11.58 -2.54
N GLU A 6 -11.22 11.81 -2.72
CA GLU A 6 -12.25 10.94 -2.17
C GLU A 6 -13.26 10.56 -3.24
N VAL A 7 -13.70 9.31 -3.22
CA VAL A 7 -14.83 8.85 -4.01
C VAL A 7 -15.75 8.02 -3.14
N THR A 8 -17.06 8.25 -3.26
CA THR A 8 -18.08 7.45 -2.59
C THR A 8 -18.79 6.59 -3.63
N GLN A 9 -18.80 5.28 -3.40
CA GLN A 9 -19.58 4.31 -4.15
C GLN A 9 -20.53 3.61 -3.18
N ASP A 10 -21.83 3.76 -3.40
CA ASP A 10 -22.89 3.29 -2.51
C ASP A 10 -22.72 3.76 -1.07
N LYS A 11 -22.30 2.86 -0.16
CA LYS A 11 -22.06 3.15 1.27
C LYS A 11 -20.58 3.26 1.64
N PHE A 12 -19.68 2.99 0.69
CA PHE A 12 -18.24 2.99 0.91
C PHE A 12 -17.64 4.31 0.42
N THR A 13 -16.74 4.87 1.21
CA THR A 13 -15.95 6.05 0.81
C THR A 13 -14.50 5.64 0.82
N PHE A 14 -13.85 5.80 -0.33
CA PHE A 14 -12.44 5.48 -0.52
C PHE A 14 -11.64 6.77 -0.57
N LYS A 15 -10.55 6.80 0.18
CA LYS A 15 -9.61 7.93 0.24
C LYS A 15 -8.33 7.59 -0.48
N VAL A 16 -7.73 8.56 -1.15
CA VAL A 16 -6.42 8.46 -1.78
C VAL A 16 -5.58 9.66 -1.35
N ALA A 17 -4.55 9.41 -0.54
CA ALA A 17 -3.62 10.45 -0.07
C ALA A 17 -2.84 11.06 -1.25
N THR A 18 -2.70 12.37 -1.30
CA THR A 18 -2.05 13.07 -2.43
C THR A 18 -0.54 13.27 -2.26
N ASP A 19 0.02 12.92 -1.11
CA ASP A 19 1.43 13.14 -0.75
C ASP A 19 2.36 11.98 -1.10
N ARG A 20 1.89 11.05 -1.93
CA ARG A 20 2.57 9.77 -2.24
C ARG A 20 2.13 9.24 -3.61
N VAL A 21 2.85 8.24 -4.10
CA VAL A 21 2.53 7.52 -5.34
C VAL A 21 2.07 6.09 -5.03
N TYR A 22 1.50 5.39 -6.01
CA TYR A 22 0.81 4.12 -5.80
C TYR A 22 1.19 3.07 -6.86
N SER A 23 1.17 1.79 -6.48
CA SER A 23 1.18 0.67 -7.42
C SER A 23 -0.25 0.31 -7.86
N ALA A 24 -0.36 -0.48 -8.93
CA ALA A 24 -1.64 -1.04 -9.36
C ALA A 24 -2.27 -1.96 -8.29
N ASP A 25 -1.43 -2.67 -7.53
CA ASP A 25 -1.85 -3.57 -6.44
C ASP A 25 -2.27 -2.83 -5.16
N GLY A 26 -2.29 -1.50 -5.17
CA GLY A 26 -2.73 -0.68 -4.04
C GLY A 26 -1.69 -0.49 -2.95
N VAL A 27 -0.41 -0.74 -3.24
CA VAL A 27 0.70 -0.35 -2.36
C VAL A 27 1.00 1.13 -2.58
N TRP A 28 1.00 1.93 -1.53
CA TRP A 28 1.47 3.31 -1.60
C TRP A 28 2.94 3.43 -1.23
N VAL A 29 3.63 4.39 -1.83
CA VAL A 29 5.05 4.68 -1.63
C VAL A 29 5.21 6.17 -1.33
N LYS A 30 5.66 6.50 -0.12
CA LYS A 30 5.86 7.87 0.35
C LYS A 30 7.34 8.14 0.63
N ILE A 31 7.89 9.16 -0.02
CA ILE A 31 9.26 9.61 0.22
C ILE A 31 9.37 10.30 1.58
N ASP A 32 10.39 9.93 2.34
CA ASP A 32 10.84 10.58 3.55
C ASP A 32 12.38 10.71 3.53
N GLY A 33 12.87 11.79 2.95
CA GLY A 33 14.31 12.01 2.73
C GLY A 33 14.88 11.04 1.68
N GLU A 34 15.85 10.22 2.08
CA GLU A 34 16.50 9.21 1.22
C GLU A 34 15.82 7.84 1.27
N HIS A 35 14.76 7.71 2.07
CA HIS A 35 14.03 6.48 2.25
C HIS A 35 12.59 6.63 1.78
N VAL A 36 11.95 5.51 1.51
CA VAL A 36 10.54 5.47 1.15
C VAL A 36 9.80 4.53 2.07
N LYS A 37 8.69 5.01 2.61
CA LYS A 37 7.78 4.24 3.44
C LYS A 37 6.69 3.64 2.55
N LEU A 38 6.37 2.38 2.79
CA LEU A 38 5.35 1.64 2.06
C LEU A 38 4.21 1.24 2.99
N GLY A 39 3.02 1.09 2.42
CA GLY A 39 1.84 0.51 3.06
C GLY A 39 0.75 0.25 2.03
N VAL A 40 -0.45 -0.11 2.48
CA VAL A 40 -1.59 -0.37 1.57
C VAL A 40 -2.60 0.77 1.58
N SER A 41 -3.28 0.97 0.46
CA SER A 41 -4.28 2.03 0.31
C SER A 41 -5.55 1.74 1.13
N ASP A 42 -6.34 2.79 1.35
CA ASP A 42 -7.67 2.64 1.95
C ASP A 42 -8.60 1.78 1.07
N PHE A 43 -8.43 1.84 -0.25
CA PHE A 43 -9.14 0.93 -1.15
C PHE A 43 -8.76 -0.54 -0.91
N PHE A 44 -7.47 -0.84 -0.84
CA PHE A 44 -6.97 -2.20 -0.64
C PHE A 44 -7.57 -2.81 0.64
N GLN A 45 -7.49 -2.11 1.76
CA GLN A 45 -7.96 -2.65 3.03
C GLN A 45 -9.48 -2.82 3.06
N GLN A 46 -10.27 -1.86 2.54
CA GLN A 46 -11.74 -1.99 2.51
C GLN A 46 -12.19 -3.11 1.56
N HIS A 47 -11.52 -3.25 0.43
CA HIS A 47 -11.84 -4.25 -0.58
C HIS A 47 -11.58 -5.68 -0.05
N ASN A 48 -10.41 -5.88 0.56
CA ASN A 48 -9.97 -7.18 1.06
C ASN A 48 -10.52 -7.54 2.45
N GLY A 49 -11.05 -6.57 3.19
CA GLY A 49 -11.71 -6.76 4.48
C GLY A 49 -10.75 -6.69 5.67
N ASP A 50 -11.25 -7.13 6.82
CA ASP A 50 -10.53 -7.01 8.09
C ASP A 50 -9.26 -7.87 8.08
N VAL A 51 -8.12 -7.24 8.36
CA VAL A 51 -6.82 -7.88 8.45
C VAL A 51 -6.73 -8.66 9.75
N ALA A 52 -6.35 -9.92 9.64
CA ALA A 52 -6.14 -10.82 10.77
C ALA A 52 -4.64 -10.93 11.13
N PHE A 53 -3.77 -10.97 10.11
CA PHE A 53 -2.33 -11.08 10.28
C PHE A 53 -1.57 -10.47 9.11
N VAL A 54 -0.33 -10.07 9.35
CA VAL A 54 0.60 -9.63 8.29
C VAL A 54 1.99 -10.18 8.56
N GLU A 55 2.58 -10.78 7.54
CA GLU A 55 3.98 -11.18 7.52
C GLU A 55 4.76 -10.23 6.62
N ILE A 56 5.86 -9.66 7.11
CA ILE A 56 6.68 -8.70 6.36
C ILE A 56 8.10 -9.26 6.24
N VAL A 57 8.73 -9.07 5.09
CA VAL A 57 10.13 -9.50 4.91
C VAL A 57 11.06 -8.82 5.92
N ALA A 58 12.12 -9.52 6.31
CA ALA A 58 13.06 -9.03 7.30
C ALA A 58 13.80 -7.76 6.87
N VAL A 59 14.22 -6.95 7.85
CA VAL A 59 15.21 -5.88 7.64
C VAL A 59 16.50 -6.47 7.04
N GLU A 60 17.20 -5.67 6.23
CA GLU A 60 18.36 -6.03 5.40
C GLU A 60 18.03 -6.90 4.17
N THR A 61 16.76 -7.28 3.95
CA THR A 61 16.34 -7.94 2.71
C THR A 61 16.47 -6.98 1.53
N ALA A 62 17.18 -7.40 0.48
CA ALA A 62 17.15 -6.75 -0.82
C ALA A 62 15.93 -7.22 -1.60
N VAL A 63 15.19 -6.28 -2.19
CA VAL A 63 13.96 -6.54 -2.95
C VAL A 63 14.04 -5.90 -4.32
N ILE A 64 13.42 -6.53 -5.31
CA ILE A 64 13.20 -5.97 -6.65
C ILE A 64 11.69 -5.95 -7.00
N PRO A 65 11.27 -5.20 -8.03
CA PRO A 65 9.87 -5.14 -8.42
C PRO A 65 9.27 -6.53 -8.66
N ASN A 66 8.05 -6.71 -8.17
CA ASN A 66 7.28 -7.97 -8.19
C ASN A 66 7.74 -9.08 -7.23
N GLU A 67 8.78 -8.88 -6.42
CA GLU A 67 9.07 -9.79 -5.31
C GLU A 67 8.16 -9.48 -4.12
N THR A 68 7.66 -10.52 -3.45
CA THR A 68 6.76 -10.37 -2.30
C THR A 68 7.47 -9.70 -1.13
N ILE A 69 6.91 -8.57 -0.67
CA ILE A 69 7.42 -7.81 0.48
C ILE A 69 6.60 -8.02 1.74
N ALA A 70 5.34 -8.40 1.59
CA ALA A 70 4.47 -8.75 2.70
C ALA A 70 3.36 -9.70 2.23
N THR A 71 2.83 -10.48 3.16
CA THR A 71 1.62 -11.28 2.97
C THR A 71 0.59 -10.83 3.99
N ILE A 72 -0.57 -10.37 3.52
CA ILE A 72 -1.68 -9.95 4.37
C ILE A 72 -2.73 -11.07 4.38
N GLU A 73 -2.98 -11.63 5.56
CA GLU A 73 -4.08 -12.55 5.81
C GLU A 73 -5.29 -11.76 6.29
N THR A 74 -6.39 -11.88 5.57
CA THR A 74 -7.69 -11.33 5.94
C THR A 74 -8.66 -12.46 6.27
N ILE A 75 -9.84 -12.12 6.79
CA ILE A 75 -10.92 -13.10 6.97
C ILE A 75 -11.36 -13.72 5.62
N LYS A 76 -11.11 -13.04 4.50
CA LYS A 76 -11.56 -13.47 3.17
C LYS A 76 -10.51 -14.30 2.43
N VAL A 77 -9.23 -13.91 2.52
CA VAL A 77 -8.17 -14.35 1.60
C VAL A 77 -6.77 -13.97 2.13
N ASP A 78 -5.77 -14.72 1.68
CA ASP A 78 -4.35 -14.40 1.82
C ASP A 78 -3.85 -13.69 0.56
N ILE A 79 -3.20 -12.54 0.73
CA ILE A 79 -2.77 -11.68 -0.37
C ILE A 79 -1.29 -11.41 -0.25
N GLU A 80 -0.53 -11.82 -1.27
CA GLU A 80 0.86 -11.42 -1.42
C GLU A 80 0.93 -10.00 -1.98
N LEU A 81 1.72 -9.15 -1.33
CA LEU A 81 2.01 -7.80 -1.76
C LEU A 81 3.36 -7.76 -2.47
N PRO A 82 3.38 -7.52 -3.79
CA PRO A 82 4.63 -7.34 -4.52
C PRO A 82 5.28 -6.00 -4.18
N SER A 83 6.62 -5.98 -4.18
CA SER A 83 7.38 -4.74 -4.14
C SER A 83 7.09 -3.94 -5.40
N PRO A 84 6.74 -2.66 -5.29
CA PRO A 84 6.60 -1.78 -6.44
C PRO A 84 7.94 -1.25 -6.96
N ILE A 85 9.03 -1.40 -6.17
CA ILE A 85 10.33 -0.78 -6.40
C ILE A 85 11.49 -1.69 -5.97
N SER A 86 12.70 -1.36 -6.39
CA SER A 86 13.94 -1.97 -5.90
C SER A 86 14.49 -1.25 -4.67
N GLY A 87 15.14 -1.99 -3.78
CA GLY A 87 15.94 -1.40 -2.71
C GLY A 87 16.29 -2.38 -1.60
N THR A 88 16.63 -1.84 -0.43
CA THR A 88 16.91 -2.63 0.79
C THR A 88 15.96 -2.24 1.89
N VAL A 89 15.31 -3.22 2.51
CA VAL A 89 14.44 -2.98 3.67
C VAL A 89 15.28 -2.55 4.86
N ILE A 90 14.96 -1.39 5.43
CA ILE A 90 15.72 -0.81 6.56
C ILE A 90 14.90 -0.72 7.85
N ALA A 91 13.57 -0.85 7.76
CA ALA A 91 12.68 -0.90 8.91
C ALA A 91 11.38 -1.63 8.54
N VAL A 92 10.78 -2.27 9.52
CA VAL A 92 9.44 -2.85 9.46
C VAL A 92 8.60 -2.30 10.61
N ASN A 93 7.28 -2.33 10.50
CA ASN A 93 6.40 -1.85 11.54
C ASN A 93 6.10 -2.97 12.55
N ASP A 94 6.94 -3.06 13.59
CA ASP A 94 6.82 -4.08 14.64
C ASP A 94 5.47 -4.05 15.39
N ALA A 95 4.73 -2.92 15.35
CA ALA A 95 3.41 -2.82 15.98
C ALA A 95 2.40 -3.80 15.34
N LEU A 96 2.55 -4.11 14.05
CA LEU A 96 1.61 -4.95 13.31
C LEU A 96 1.63 -6.42 13.74
N GLU A 97 2.66 -6.86 14.48
CA GLU A 97 2.66 -8.21 15.08
C GLU A 97 1.55 -8.41 16.10
N MET A 98 1.14 -7.33 16.78
CA MET A 98 0.08 -7.35 17.80
C MET A 98 -1.15 -6.54 17.40
N GLU A 99 -1.00 -5.58 16.50
CA GLU A 99 -2.02 -4.59 16.12
C GLU A 99 -2.19 -4.55 14.59
N ALA A 100 -2.42 -5.70 13.95
CA ALA A 100 -2.58 -5.79 12.50
C ALA A 100 -3.77 -4.96 11.97
N GLU A 101 -4.78 -4.69 12.82
CA GLU A 101 -5.92 -3.84 12.52
C GLU A 101 -5.56 -2.37 12.23
N LEU A 102 -4.34 -1.93 12.56
CA LEU A 102 -3.84 -0.61 12.18
C LEU A 102 -3.87 -0.41 10.66
N ILE A 103 -3.71 -1.48 9.88
CA ILE A 103 -3.83 -1.44 8.42
C ILE A 103 -5.25 -1.03 8.00
N ASN A 104 -6.28 -1.50 8.70
CA ASN A 104 -7.66 -1.09 8.43
C ASN A 104 -7.99 0.28 9.02
N ALA A 105 -7.49 0.57 10.23
CA ALA A 105 -7.87 1.77 10.99
C ALA A 105 -7.18 3.05 10.51
N ASP A 106 -5.89 2.97 10.14
CA ASP A 106 -5.09 4.10 9.68
C ASP A 106 -4.09 3.69 8.57
N PRO A 107 -4.58 3.27 7.38
CA PRO A 107 -3.74 2.74 6.30
C PRO A 107 -2.66 3.72 5.81
N TYR A 108 -2.85 5.02 6.03
CA TYR A 108 -1.95 6.08 5.55
C TYR A 108 -1.04 6.69 6.63
N GLY A 109 -1.26 6.33 7.90
CA GLY A 109 -0.48 6.75 9.06
C GLY A 109 0.16 5.54 9.74
N ASP A 110 -0.43 5.08 10.84
CA ASP A 110 0.15 4.04 11.70
C ASP A 110 0.12 2.63 11.08
N GLY A 111 -0.68 2.39 10.04
CA GLY A 111 -0.77 1.13 9.27
C GLY A 111 0.30 0.95 8.19
N TRP A 112 1.42 1.69 8.25
CA TRP A 112 2.55 1.48 7.32
C TRP A 112 3.21 0.11 7.53
N LEU A 113 3.76 -0.48 6.48
CA LEU A 113 4.33 -1.83 6.52
C LEU A 113 5.84 -1.80 6.79
N LEU A 114 6.59 -1.14 5.89
CA LEU A 114 8.04 -1.17 5.90
C LEU A 114 8.64 0.09 5.28
N VAL A 115 9.95 0.26 5.45
CA VAL A 115 10.73 1.34 4.84
C VAL A 115 11.85 0.73 4.00
N ILE A 116 12.00 1.22 2.77
CA ILE A 116 13.04 0.83 1.82
C ILE A 116 14.03 1.99 1.63
N ALA A 117 15.32 1.68 1.68
CA ALA A 117 16.37 2.55 1.16
C ALA A 117 16.53 2.33 -0.35
N VAL A 118 16.41 3.41 -1.11
CA VAL A 118 16.39 3.41 -2.57
C VAL A 118 17.61 4.14 -3.11
N VAL A 119 18.23 3.61 -4.16
CA VAL A 119 19.43 4.21 -4.78
C VAL A 119 19.07 5.25 -5.84
N ASP A 120 18.02 5.01 -6.64
CA ASP A 120 17.58 5.89 -7.72
C ASP A 120 16.05 6.02 -7.71
N TRP A 121 15.54 6.92 -6.87
CA TRP A 121 14.10 7.14 -6.75
C TRP A 121 13.44 7.61 -8.06
N GLU A 122 14.15 8.41 -8.87
CA GLU A 122 13.57 8.94 -10.11
C GLU A 122 13.28 7.83 -11.11
N ALA A 123 14.17 6.84 -11.21
CA ALA A 123 13.94 5.65 -12.00
C ALA A 123 12.84 4.75 -11.41
N GLU A 124 12.87 4.50 -10.10
CA GLU A 124 11.95 3.56 -9.45
C GLU A 124 10.49 4.06 -9.43
N GLN A 125 10.27 5.38 -9.36
CA GLN A 125 8.91 5.93 -9.37
C GLN A 125 8.27 6.00 -10.76
N ALA A 126 9.02 5.73 -11.84
CA ALA A 126 8.56 5.96 -13.21
C ALA A 126 7.34 5.10 -13.60
N ASP A 127 7.23 3.91 -13.01
CA ASP A 127 6.13 2.97 -13.25
C ASP A 127 5.01 3.08 -12.20
N LEU A 128 5.12 4.03 -11.25
CA LEU A 128 4.12 4.26 -10.21
C LEU A 128 3.06 5.28 -10.66
N MET A 129 1.87 5.15 -10.09
CA MET A 129 0.72 5.98 -10.39
C MET A 129 0.71 7.21 -9.49
N SER A 130 0.39 8.36 -10.07
CA SER A 130 0.00 9.54 -9.29
C SER A 130 -1.30 9.25 -8.51
N PRO A 131 -1.62 10.05 -7.47
CA PRO A 131 -2.89 9.93 -6.76
C PRO A 131 -4.12 9.95 -7.68
N GLU A 132 -4.13 10.80 -8.71
CA GLU A 132 -5.22 10.91 -9.66
C GLU A 132 -5.32 9.67 -10.58
N ALA A 133 -4.17 9.15 -11.02
CA ALA A 133 -4.10 7.94 -11.82
C ALA A 133 -4.57 6.72 -11.01
N TYR A 134 -4.16 6.62 -9.75
CA TYR A 134 -4.61 5.55 -8.85
C TYR A 134 -6.11 5.63 -8.54
N LEU A 135 -6.64 6.84 -8.30
CA LEU A 135 -8.08 7.06 -8.14
C LEU A 135 -8.88 6.55 -9.35
N ALA A 136 -8.42 6.86 -10.57
CA ALA A 136 -9.06 6.40 -11.80
C ALA A 136 -8.93 4.87 -11.97
N HIS A 137 -7.78 4.28 -11.62
CA HIS A 137 -7.57 2.84 -11.64
C HIS A 137 -8.52 2.09 -10.70
N MET A 138 -8.62 2.54 -9.45
CA MET A 138 -9.56 2.01 -8.47
C MET A 138 -11.01 2.12 -8.96
N GLN A 139 -11.42 3.27 -9.49
CA GLN A 139 -12.79 3.47 -10.00
C GLN A 139 -13.13 2.50 -11.14
N TYR A 140 -12.15 2.20 -12.00
CA TYR A 140 -12.29 1.21 -13.05
C TYR A 140 -12.48 -0.21 -12.46
N GLN A 141 -11.68 -0.61 -11.47
CA GLN A 141 -11.82 -1.90 -10.79
C GLN A 141 -13.20 -2.06 -10.15
N ILE A 142 -13.67 -1.04 -9.42
CA ILE A 142 -15.00 -1.02 -8.80
C ILE A 142 -16.12 -1.22 -9.85
N GLN A 143 -15.99 -0.61 -11.02
CA GLN A 143 -16.99 -0.73 -12.09
C GLN A 143 -16.98 -2.11 -12.75
N GLU A 144 -15.81 -2.69 -12.99
CA GLU A 144 -15.70 -4.03 -13.59
C GLU A 144 -16.31 -5.11 -12.67
N GLU A 145 -16.04 -5.05 -11.37
CA GLU A 145 -16.56 -6.03 -10.40
C GLU A 145 -18.07 -5.87 -10.15
N GLY A 146 -18.59 -4.64 -10.22
CA GLY A 146 -20.03 -4.37 -10.09
C GLY A 146 -20.88 -4.79 -11.29
N THR A 147 -20.26 -5.29 -12.37
CA THR A 147 -20.94 -5.66 -13.63
C THR A 147 -21.19 -7.19 -13.74
N ILE A 148 -20.91 -7.96 -12.70
CA ILE A 148 -21.05 -9.43 -12.67
C ILE A 148 -22.30 -9.87 -11.88
#